data_AF-A0A978W2J0-F1
#
_entry.id   AF-A0A978W2J0-F1
#
_cell.length_a   1.000
_cell.length_b   1.000
_cell.length_c   1.000
_cell.angle_alpha   90.00
_cell.angle_beta   90.00
_cell.angle_gamma   90.00
#
_symmetry.space_group_name_H-M   'P 1'
#
loop_
_entity.id
_entity.type
_entity.pdbx_description
1 polymer ?
#
loop_
_entity_poly.entity_id
_entity_poly.type
_entity_poly.pdbx_seq_one_letter_code
_entity_poly.pdbx_strand_id
1 'polypeptide(L)'
;MVAIVVSLASTLFAAAASPSSSSSLFTKLRSSPTLRLSFTSLSPLNSRRGKLMAHTIARATLGLTLPSSLEPVKISFTAKEIGVTEWKGDILAVGVTEKDLAKDENSKFENPILKELDSHLGGLLAEASSEEDFTGKTGQSTILRLPGLGSKRVGLIGLGQSASCTAAFRGLGEAVAAAAKTAQASDVGIVLASSEGLSAESKINTASAIATGTVLGVHDDNRYRSEFKKSFLKSVDILGLGTGPDLEKKLKYAEDVSSAIIFGKELVNSPANVLTPGALAEEASKIAATYSDVLSAKILTVEEIKELKMGSYLGVAAASANPPHFIHLSYKPSSGPVKVKLGLVGKGLTFDSGGYNIKTGPGCSIELMKTDMGGAAAVLGAAKAIGQIKPPGVEVHFIVAACENMISGTGMRPGDIITASNGKTIEVNNTDAEGRLTLADALVYTCNQGVEKVVDLATLTGACIVALGPSIAGVFTPSDDLAIEVLTASEISGEKFWRMPLEESYWESMKSGIADMVNTGGRPGGAITAALFLKQFVDEKVQWMHIDLAGPVYSDKKRSATGFGVATLVEWVVKNSS
;
A
#
# COMPACT_ATOMS: atom_id res chain seq x y z
N MET A 1 11.52 1.77 60.04
CA MET A 1 12.41 0.65 60.40
C MET A 1 13.15 0.26 59.12
N VAL A 2 14.29 0.88 58.82
CA VAL A 2 15.68 0.39 59.08
C VAL A 2 15.88 -0.97 58.38
N ALA A 3 16.76 -1.15 57.38
CA ALA A 3 18.18 -0.79 57.40
C ALA A 3 18.78 -0.46 56.03
N ILE A 4 19.71 0.49 56.08
CA ILE A 4 20.78 0.78 55.14
C ILE A 4 21.96 -0.14 55.47
N VAL A 5 22.70 -0.63 54.47
CA VAL A 5 24.12 -0.99 54.64
C VAL A 5 24.92 -0.35 53.51
N VAL A 6 25.88 0.48 53.91
CA VAL A 6 26.96 1.11 53.15
C VAL A 6 28.28 0.49 53.62
N SER A 7 29.21 0.23 52.70
CA SER A 7 30.68 0.32 52.88
C SER A 7 31.29 0.12 51.48
N LEU A 8 32.01 1.02 50.79
CA LEU A 8 33.03 2.04 51.08
C LEU A 8 34.41 1.46 51.43
N ALA A 9 35.39 1.85 50.58
CA ALA A 9 36.85 2.01 50.76
C ALA A 9 37.66 1.27 49.65
N SER A 10 38.26 1.90 48.63
CA SER A 10 39.26 3.00 48.51
C SER A 10 40.72 2.52 48.45
N THR A 11 41.45 2.97 47.41
CA THR A 11 42.85 3.48 47.32
C THR A 11 43.44 3.18 45.92
N LEU A 12 43.62 4.18 45.05
CA LEU A 12 44.75 5.13 44.92
C LEU A 12 46.05 4.51 44.41
N PHE A 13 46.44 4.82 43.17
CA PHE A 13 47.75 5.40 42.85
C PHE A 13 47.71 6.23 41.55
N ALA A 14 48.09 7.49 41.70
CA ALA A 14 48.49 8.48 40.70
C ALA A 14 49.86 8.08 40.09
N ALA A 15 50.47 8.66 39.04
CA ALA A 15 50.27 9.78 38.12
C ALA A 15 51.38 9.72 37.04
N ALA A 16 51.31 10.65 36.08
CA ALA A 16 52.41 11.31 35.34
C ALA A 16 52.71 10.88 33.88
N ALA A 17 51.96 11.52 32.98
CA ALA A 17 52.40 12.39 31.87
C ALA A 17 53.86 12.35 31.32
N SER A 18 53.95 12.11 29.99
CA SER A 18 54.51 12.98 28.89
C SER A 18 55.94 13.57 28.98
N PRO A 19 56.56 14.16 27.93
CA PRO A 19 56.43 14.05 26.45
C PRO A 19 57.80 13.99 25.67
N SER A 20 57.71 14.01 24.33
CA SER A 20 58.54 14.81 23.38
C SER A 20 59.80 14.25 22.66
N SER A 21 59.64 14.20 21.33
CA SER A 21 60.45 14.84 20.25
C SER A 21 61.90 14.43 19.89
N SER A 22 62.08 14.07 18.61
CA SER A 22 62.80 14.84 17.55
C SER A 22 63.90 14.14 16.71
N SER A 23 63.89 14.51 15.41
CA SER A 23 65.02 14.75 14.47
C SER A 23 65.63 13.64 13.57
N SER A 24 65.31 13.77 12.27
CA SER A 24 66.15 13.84 11.05
C SER A 24 67.50 13.12 10.91
N LEU A 25 67.73 12.51 9.72
CA LEU A 25 69.01 12.54 8.97
C LEU A 25 68.82 12.26 7.46
N PHE A 26 69.52 13.06 6.64
CA PHE A 26 69.63 13.04 5.17
C PHE A 26 70.62 11.96 4.67
N THR A 27 70.49 11.43 3.44
CA THR A 27 71.38 11.69 2.26
C THR A 27 71.10 10.81 1.01
N LYS A 28 71.64 11.30 -0.12
CA LYS A 28 71.44 11.01 -1.58
C LYS A 28 72.08 9.69 -2.08
N LEU A 29 71.67 9.16 -3.25
CA LEU A 29 72.43 9.13 -4.54
C LEU A 29 71.81 8.23 -5.67
N ARG A 30 71.66 8.82 -6.88
CA ARG A 30 71.91 8.36 -8.29
C ARG A 30 71.61 6.90 -8.72
N SER A 31 70.81 6.56 -9.75
CA SER A 31 70.74 6.87 -11.22
C SER A 31 71.41 5.82 -12.15
N SER A 32 70.57 5.06 -12.90
CA SER A 32 70.74 4.51 -14.28
C SER A 32 71.81 3.41 -14.53
N PRO A 33 71.74 2.56 -15.60
CA PRO A 33 71.06 2.82 -16.89
C PRO A 33 70.25 1.69 -17.57
N THR A 34 69.52 2.17 -18.57
CA THR A 34 68.92 1.59 -19.77
C THR A 34 69.63 0.41 -20.45
N LEU A 35 68.83 -0.52 -20.99
CA LEU A 35 69.11 -1.15 -22.28
C LEU A 35 67.84 -1.17 -23.16
N ARG A 36 67.94 -0.56 -24.34
CA ARG A 36 66.99 -0.62 -25.46
C ARG A 36 67.32 -1.86 -26.31
N LEU A 37 66.29 -2.50 -26.86
CA LEU A 37 66.36 -3.16 -28.16
C LEU A 37 65.02 -2.94 -28.88
N SER A 38 65.13 -2.64 -30.17
CA SER A 38 64.11 -2.02 -31.00
C SER A 38 63.76 -2.88 -32.22
N PHE A 39 62.45 -3.01 -32.44
CA PHE A 39 61.67 -3.08 -33.69
C PHE A 39 61.99 -4.10 -34.81
N THR A 40 60.94 -4.85 -35.14
CA THR A 40 60.48 -5.05 -36.53
C THR A 40 58.97 -4.80 -36.63
N SER A 41 58.60 -4.06 -37.67
CA SER A 41 57.27 -3.52 -37.99
C SER A 41 56.34 -4.53 -38.67
N LEU A 42 55.01 -4.38 -38.50
CA LEU A 42 53.99 -4.28 -39.58
C LEU A 42 52.61 -3.93 -38.98
N SER A 43 51.81 -3.18 -39.75
CA SER A 43 50.75 -2.25 -39.34
C SER A 43 49.32 -2.86 -39.25
N PRO A 44 48.20 -2.10 -39.16
CA PRO A 44 47.31 -2.08 -37.99
C PRO A 44 45.89 -2.65 -38.24
N LEU A 45 45.17 -3.04 -37.19
CA LEU A 45 43.71 -3.22 -37.27
C LEU A 45 43.00 -2.71 -36.02
N ASN A 46 42.32 -1.59 -36.24
CA ASN A 46 41.05 -1.13 -35.67
C ASN A 46 40.78 -1.24 -34.17
N SER A 47 40.60 -0.05 -33.60
CA SER A 47 40.01 0.22 -32.29
C SER A 47 38.71 -0.55 -32.04
N ARG A 48 38.67 -1.31 -30.96
CA ARG A 48 37.44 -1.53 -30.20
C ARG A 48 37.62 -0.82 -28.85
N ARG A 49 36.94 0.32 -28.70
CA ARG A 49 36.63 0.92 -27.41
C ARG A 49 35.97 -0.16 -26.55
N GLY A 50 36.70 -0.71 -25.59
CA GLY A 50 36.12 -1.51 -24.53
C GLY A 50 35.19 -0.62 -23.72
N LYS A 51 33.89 -0.93 -23.73
CA LYS A 51 32.94 -0.43 -22.74
C LYS A 51 33.48 -0.85 -21.37
N LEU A 52 33.86 0.12 -20.54
CA LEU A 52 34.01 -0.11 -19.11
C LEU A 52 32.65 -0.58 -18.59
N MET A 53 32.56 -1.89 -18.31
CA MET A 53 31.50 -2.45 -17.49
C MET A 53 31.65 -1.84 -16.09
N ALA A 54 30.85 -0.83 -15.80
CA ALA A 54 30.62 -0.41 -14.42
C ALA A 54 29.88 -1.56 -13.73
N HIS A 55 30.63 -2.44 -13.07
CA HIS A 55 30.06 -3.35 -12.10
C HIS A 55 29.52 -2.51 -10.95
N THR A 56 28.21 -2.23 -10.98
CA THR A 56 27.48 -1.75 -9.80
C THR A 56 27.63 -2.82 -8.73
N ILE A 57 28.52 -2.60 -7.77
CA ILE A 57 28.59 -3.45 -6.57
C ILE A 57 27.24 -3.31 -5.89
N ALA A 58 26.40 -4.33 -5.97
CA ALA A 58 25.14 -4.38 -5.25
C ALA A 58 25.45 -4.18 -3.77
N ARG A 59 25.09 -3.02 -3.22
CA ARG A 59 25.32 -2.71 -1.83
C ARG A 59 24.51 -3.70 -1.00
N ALA A 60 25.18 -4.45 -0.12
CA ALA A 60 24.49 -5.39 0.75
C ALA A 60 23.41 -4.67 1.56
N THR A 61 22.23 -5.28 1.69
CA THR A 61 21.12 -4.77 2.50
C THR A 61 21.60 -4.44 3.91
N LEU A 62 21.27 -3.25 4.43
CA LEU A 62 21.59 -2.87 5.80
C LEU A 62 20.98 -3.89 6.76
N GLY A 63 21.80 -4.42 7.68
CA GLY A 63 21.38 -5.47 8.62
C GLY A 63 21.30 -6.87 8.01
N LEU A 64 21.77 -7.09 6.77
CA LEU A 64 21.82 -8.38 6.08
C LEU A 64 20.47 -9.10 6.02
N THR A 65 19.37 -8.36 6.12
CA THR A 65 18.01 -8.91 6.09
C THR A 65 17.69 -9.40 4.69
N LEU A 66 17.32 -10.68 4.58
CA LEU A 66 16.85 -11.28 3.34
C LEU A 66 15.37 -11.67 3.50
N PRO A 67 14.45 -11.09 2.72
CA PRO A 67 13.05 -11.48 2.79
C PRO A 67 12.89 -12.93 2.29
N SER A 68 12.12 -13.73 3.03
CA SER A 68 11.69 -15.05 2.56
C SER A 68 10.79 -14.90 1.34
N SER A 69 10.80 -15.87 0.42
CA SER A 69 9.88 -15.88 -0.71
C SER A 69 8.44 -16.09 -0.24
N LEU A 70 7.51 -15.23 -0.65
CA LEU A 70 6.08 -15.51 -0.51
C LEU A 70 5.59 -16.31 -1.72
N GLU A 71 4.91 -17.42 -1.44
CA GLU A 71 4.07 -18.05 -2.45
C GLU A 71 2.80 -17.20 -2.62
N PRO A 72 2.42 -16.82 -3.85
CA PRO A 72 1.18 -16.09 -4.07
C PRO A 72 -0.01 -16.87 -3.51
N VAL A 73 -0.94 -16.16 -2.85
CA VAL A 73 -2.20 -16.76 -2.40
C VAL A 73 -2.96 -17.23 -3.64
N LYS A 74 -3.09 -18.54 -3.80
CA LYS A 74 -3.84 -19.18 -4.89
C LYS A 74 -5.04 -19.90 -4.30
N ILE A 75 -6.18 -19.23 -4.35
CA ILE A 75 -7.47 -19.79 -3.94
C ILE A 75 -8.33 -19.86 -5.20
N SER A 76 -8.88 -21.04 -5.49
CA SER A 76 -9.86 -21.23 -6.54
C SER A 76 -11.26 -20.90 -6.00
N PHE A 77 -11.91 -19.88 -6.56
CA PHE A 77 -13.31 -19.59 -6.27
C PHE A 77 -14.22 -20.27 -7.28
N THR A 78 -15.28 -20.93 -6.82
CA THR A 78 -16.28 -21.55 -7.69
C THR A 78 -17.67 -21.28 -7.14
N ALA A 79 -18.60 -20.90 -8.01
CA ALA A 79 -19.99 -20.74 -7.61
C ALA A 79 -20.76 -22.03 -7.89
N LYS A 80 -21.58 -22.50 -6.95
CA LYS A 80 -22.33 -23.75 -7.08
C LYS A 80 -23.77 -23.62 -6.59
N GLU A 81 -24.68 -24.26 -7.30
CA GLU A 81 -26.08 -24.46 -6.88
C GLU A 81 -26.25 -25.90 -6.38
N ILE A 82 -25.75 -26.16 -5.17
CA ILE A 82 -25.86 -27.46 -4.50
C ILE A 82 -26.38 -27.27 -3.08
N GLY A 83 -27.08 -28.28 -2.56
CA GLY A 83 -27.62 -28.24 -1.19
C GLY A 83 -26.51 -28.15 -0.14
N VAL A 84 -26.79 -27.46 0.96
CA VAL A 84 -25.82 -27.28 2.07
C VAL A 84 -25.44 -28.61 2.74
N THR A 85 -26.34 -29.58 2.74
CA THR A 85 -26.11 -30.95 3.25
C THR A 85 -25.41 -31.87 2.25
N GLU A 86 -25.44 -31.52 0.96
CA GLU A 86 -24.79 -32.28 -0.12
C GLU A 86 -23.33 -31.84 -0.32
N TRP A 87 -22.98 -30.62 0.09
CA TRP A 87 -21.65 -30.07 -0.03
C TRP A 87 -20.63 -30.86 0.82
N LYS A 88 -19.43 -31.09 0.27
CA LYS A 88 -18.35 -31.84 0.91
C LYS A 88 -17.07 -31.03 0.96
N GLY A 89 -16.40 -31.03 2.10
CA GLY A 89 -15.12 -30.33 2.31
C GLY A 89 -14.75 -30.21 3.78
N ASP A 90 -13.88 -29.25 4.11
CA ASP A 90 -13.36 -29.11 5.47
C ASP A 90 -14.20 -28.21 6.37
N ILE A 91 -14.73 -27.11 5.83
CA ILE A 91 -15.60 -26.17 6.57
C ILE A 91 -16.74 -25.71 5.66
N LEU A 92 -17.98 -25.86 6.13
CA LEU A 92 -19.13 -25.15 5.60
C LEU A 92 -19.45 -23.95 6.50
N ALA A 93 -19.27 -22.74 6.00
CA ALA A 93 -19.55 -21.51 6.73
C ALA A 93 -20.88 -20.89 6.28
N VAL A 94 -21.73 -20.55 7.25
CA VAL A 94 -23.03 -19.93 7.04
C VAL A 94 -22.98 -18.49 7.58
N GLY A 95 -23.11 -17.51 6.69
CA GLY A 95 -23.32 -16.12 7.07
C GLY A 95 -24.76 -15.92 7.55
N VAL A 96 -24.94 -15.44 8.78
CA VAL A 96 -26.24 -15.29 9.43
C VAL A 96 -26.44 -13.88 9.97
N THR A 97 -27.60 -13.29 9.71
CA THR A 97 -28.05 -12.07 10.39
C THR A 97 -28.71 -12.41 11.73
N GLU A 98 -28.94 -11.40 12.57
CA GLU A 98 -29.72 -11.58 13.81
C GLU A 98 -31.14 -12.10 13.51
N LYS A 99 -31.73 -11.70 12.37
CA LYS A 99 -33.05 -12.17 11.93
C LYS A 99 -33.04 -13.63 11.50
N ASP A 100 -31.95 -14.09 10.88
CA ASP A 100 -31.85 -15.48 10.40
C ASP A 100 -31.83 -16.49 11.55
N LEU A 101 -31.47 -16.06 12.77
CA LEU A 101 -31.44 -16.90 13.97
C LEU A 101 -32.77 -16.96 14.73
N ALA A 102 -33.86 -16.47 14.14
CA ALA A 102 -35.19 -16.65 14.72
C ALA A 102 -35.46 -18.14 15.01
N LYS A 103 -35.99 -18.41 16.20
CA LYS A 103 -36.32 -19.74 16.69
C LYS A 103 -37.82 -19.83 16.99
N ASP A 104 -38.39 -21.01 16.76
CA ASP A 104 -39.76 -21.33 17.11
C ASP A 104 -39.94 -21.57 18.63
N GLU A 105 -41.17 -21.84 19.05
CA GLU A 105 -41.52 -22.14 20.46
C GLU A 105 -40.76 -23.35 21.02
N ASN A 106 -40.21 -24.23 20.18
CA ASN A 106 -39.43 -25.40 20.56
C ASN A 106 -37.91 -25.15 20.50
N SER A 107 -37.50 -23.88 20.41
CA SER A 107 -36.09 -23.46 20.28
C SER A 107 -35.37 -23.99 19.02
N LYS A 108 -36.11 -24.34 17.96
CA LYS A 108 -35.56 -24.78 16.68
C LYS A 108 -35.47 -23.60 15.70
N PHE A 109 -34.47 -23.59 14.83
CA PHE A 109 -34.34 -22.54 13.83
C PHE A 109 -35.53 -22.51 12.87
N GLU A 110 -36.01 -21.31 12.56
CA GLU A 110 -37.03 -21.08 11.54
C GLU A 110 -36.43 -20.96 10.14
N ASN A 111 -35.21 -20.43 10.04
CA ASN A 111 -34.51 -20.27 8.77
C ASN A 111 -34.31 -21.63 8.06
N PRO A 112 -34.68 -21.80 6.78
CA PRO A 112 -34.65 -23.08 6.10
C PRO A 112 -33.26 -23.76 6.08
N ILE A 113 -32.20 -22.99 5.80
CA ILE A 113 -30.83 -23.50 5.74
C ILE A 113 -30.36 -23.96 7.12
N LEU A 114 -30.58 -23.13 8.15
CA LEU A 114 -30.17 -23.47 9.51
C LEU A 114 -30.97 -24.66 10.06
N LYS A 115 -32.27 -24.72 9.76
CA LYS A 115 -33.16 -25.82 10.14
C LYS A 115 -32.75 -27.14 9.49
N GLU A 116 -32.41 -27.11 8.20
CA GLU A 116 -31.94 -28.29 7.47
C GLU A 116 -30.63 -28.81 8.08
N LEU A 117 -29.66 -27.93 8.31
CA LEU A 117 -28.37 -28.29 8.93
C LEU A 117 -28.56 -28.84 10.34
N ASP A 118 -29.30 -28.14 11.20
CA ASP A 118 -29.50 -28.54 12.59
C ASP A 118 -30.26 -29.88 12.72
N SER A 119 -31.23 -30.13 11.84
CA SER A 119 -31.95 -31.41 11.81
C SER A 119 -31.03 -32.58 11.43
N HIS A 120 -30.08 -32.38 10.52
CA HIS A 120 -29.09 -33.42 10.19
C HIS A 120 -28.07 -33.65 11.31
N LEU A 121 -27.88 -32.65 12.17
CA LEU A 121 -26.97 -32.69 13.31
C LEU A 121 -27.66 -33.06 14.63
N GLY A 122 -28.95 -33.41 14.57
CA GLY A 122 -29.72 -33.82 15.76
C GLY A 122 -29.90 -32.72 16.80
N GLY A 123 -29.89 -31.43 16.41
CA GLY A 123 -30.08 -30.29 17.31
C GLY A 123 -28.79 -29.65 17.85
N LEU A 124 -27.62 -30.24 17.53
CA LEU A 124 -26.33 -29.80 18.07
C LEU A 124 -25.98 -28.36 17.69
N LEU A 125 -26.40 -27.90 16.51
CA LEU A 125 -26.08 -26.55 16.03
C LEU A 125 -26.87 -25.50 16.82
N ALA A 126 -28.15 -25.76 17.08
CA ALA A 126 -29.01 -24.90 17.89
C ALA A 126 -28.62 -24.89 19.37
N GLU A 127 -28.18 -26.04 19.91
CA GLU A 127 -27.66 -26.19 21.26
C GLU A 127 -26.39 -25.35 21.45
N ALA A 128 -25.35 -25.61 20.65
CA ALA A 128 -24.09 -24.89 20.77
C ALA A 128 -24.24 -23.38 20.52
N SER A 129 -25.10 -22.98 19.58
CA SER A 129 -25.38 -21.55 19.36
C SER A 129 -25.98 -20.88 20.61
N SER A 130 -26.83 -21.59 21.37
CA SER A 130 -27.39 -21.08 22.62
C SER A 130 -26.35 -21.03 23.74
N GLU A 131 -25.52 -22.08 23.87
CA GLU A 131 -24.48 -22.17 24.90
C GLU A 131 -23.38 -21.12 24.73
N GLU A 132 -23.02 -20.81 23.49
CA GLU A 132 -22.01 -19.80 23.15
C GLU A 132 -22.57 -18.37 23.04
N ASP A 133 -23.85 -18.16 23.36
CA ASP A 133 -24.56 -16.87 23.21
C ASP A 133 -24.42 -16.28 21.80
N PHE A 134 -24.49 -17.14 20.79
CA PHE A 134 -24.40 -16.76 19.38
C PHE A 134 -25.77 -16.25 18.91
N THR A 135 -25.87 -14.93 18.75
CA THR A 135 -27.10 -14.24 18.34
C THR A 135 -26.97 -13.58 16.97
N GLY A 136 -25.92 -13.88 16.21
CA GLY A 136 -25.71 -13.37 14.84
C GLY A 136 -25.16 -11.95 14.79
N LYS A 137 -24.71 -11.39 15.91
CA LYS A 137 -24.09 -10.06 15.98
C LYS A 137 -22.77 -10.04 15.21
N THR A 138 -22.41 -8.88 14.65
CA THR A 138 -21.14 -8.69 13.95
C THR A 138 -19.95 -9.08 14.83
N GLY A 139 -19.09 -9.97 14.30
CA GLY A 139 -17.90 -10.44 14.98
C GLY A 139 -18.10 -11.68 15.85
N GLN A 140 -19.33 -12.17 16.01
CA GLN A 140 -19.59 -13.49 16.59
C GLN A 140 -19.33 -14.59 15.54
N SER A 141 -18.80 -15.72 16.01
CA SER A 141 -18.68 -16.94 15.21
C SER A 141 -18.75 -18.16 16.11
N THR A 142 -19.47 -19.19 15.68
CA THR A 142 -19.40 -20.55 16.27
C THR A 142 -18.92 -21.53 15.21
N ILE A 143 -18.02 -22.46 15.55
CA ILE A 143 -17.48 -23.46 14.61
C ILE A 143 -17.51 -24.84 15.28
N LEU A 144 -18.33 -25.73 14.75
CA LEU A 144 -18.53 -27.08 15.26
C LEU A 144 -17.81 -28.11 14.40
N ARG A 145 -17.10 -29.04 15.06
CA ARG A 145 -16.50 -30.22 14.42
C ARG A 145 -17.53 -31.36 14.40
N LEU A 146 -17.80 -31.91 13.23
CA LEU A 146 -18.92 -32.83 13.02
C LEU A 146 -18.51 -34.21 12.50
N PRO A 147 -18.98 -35.32 13.09
CA PRO A 147 -18.91 -36.61 12.42
C PRO A 147 -19.99 -36.72 11.32
N GLY A 148 -19.62 -37.18 10.12
CA GLY A 148 -20.58 -37.78 9.18
C GLY A 148 -21.31 -36.89 8.15
N LEU A 149 -21.19 -35.56 8.17
CA LEU A 149 -21.97 -34.67 7.26
C LEU A 149 -21.32 -34.40 5.88
N GLY A 150 -20.30 -35.16 5.47
CA GLY A 150 -19.49 -34.86 4.28
C GLY A 150 -18.57 -33.63 4.43
N SER A 151 -19.02 -32.59 5.15
CA SER A 151 -18.20 -31.52 5.70
C SER A 151 -17.60 -31.92 7.06
N LYS A 152 -16.34 -31.56 7.31
CA LYS A 152 -15.70 -31.85 8.61
C LYS A 152 -16.14 -30.87 9.70
N ARG A 153 -16.54 -29.65 9.33
CA ARG A 153 -16.99 -28.59 10.25
C ARG A 153 -18.13 -27.79 9.63
N VAL A 154 -19.02 -27.30 10.48
CA VAL A 154 -20.00 -26.25 10.14
C VAL A 154 -19.73 -25.06 11.05
N GLY A 155 -19.73 -23.86 10.49
CA GLY A 155 -19.58 -22.63 11.26
C GLY A 155 -20.67 -21.62 10.94
N LEU A 156 -21.16 -20.91 11.96
CA LEU A 156 -22.04 -19.75 11.80
C LEU A 156 -21.21 -18.49 12.03
N ILE A 157 -21.38 -17.50 11.14
CA ILE A 157 -20.67 -16.23 11.19
C ILE A 157 -21.68 -15.08 11.23
N GLY A 158 -21.66 -14.29 12.30
CA GLY A 158 -22.62 -13.21 12.53
C GLY A 158 -22.38 -11.99 11.63
N LEU A 159 -23.41 -11.59 10.90
CA LEU A 159 -23.44 -10.44 10.00
C LEU A 159 -24.11 -9.19 10.63
N GLY A 160 -24.71 -9.33 11.81
CA GLY A 160 -25.45 -8.26 12.51
C GLY A 160 -26.91 -8.13 12.06
N GLN A 161 -27.50 -6.97 12.33
CA GLN A 161 -28.94 -6.72 12.09
C GLN A 161 -29.33 -6.64 10.62
N SER A 162 -28.48 -6.06 9.77
CA SER A 162 -28.73 -5.88 8.35
C SER A 162 -27.42 -6.02 7.56
N ALA A 163 -27.32 -7.10 6.80
CA ALA A 163 -26.19 -7.35 5.90
C ALA A 163 -26.51 -6.78 4.51
N SER A 164 -26.52 -5.45 4.38
CA SER A 164 -26.81 -4.79 3.09
C SER A 164 -25.57 -4.18 2.42
N CYS A 165 -24.41 -4.17 3.08
CA CYS A 165 -23.21 -3.52 2.58
C CYS A 165 -22.09 -4.50 2.24
N THR A 166 -21.31 -4.18 1.20
CA THR A 166 -20.11 -4.91 0.74
C THR A 166 -19.13 -5.21 1.88
N ALA A 167 -19.03 -4.32 2.88
CA ALA A 167 -18.14 -4.49 4.02
C ALA A 167 -18.52 -5.68 4.91
N ALA A 168 -19.81 -5.97 5.09
CA ALA A 168 -20.27 -7.11 5.90
C ALA A 168 -19.85 -8.44 5.24
N PHE A 169 -20.01 -8.56 3.92
CA PHE A 169 -19.65 -9.75 3.16
C PHE A 169 -18.13 -9.94 3.01
N ARG A 170 -17.36 -8.84 2.95
CA ARG A 170 -15.91 -8.89 3.11
C ARG A 170 -15.52 -9.41 4.49
N GLY A 171 -16.19 -8.92 5.54
CA GLY A 171 -16.00 -9.41 6.91
C GLY A 171 -16.30 -10.90 7.07
N LEU A 172 -17.34 -11.40 6.39
CA LEU A 172 -17.65 -12.84 6.30
C LEU A 172 -16.47 -13.62 5.71
N GLY A 173 -15.97 -13.19 4.55
CA GLY A 173 -14.79 -13.81 3.93
C GLY A 173 -13.56 -13.81 4.84
N GLU A 174 -13.27 -12.69 5.52
CA GLU A 174 -12.15 -12.59 6.47
C GLU A 174 -12.31 -13.55 7.65
N ALA A 175 -13.52 -13.68 8.21
CA ALA A 175 -13.81 -14.59 9.31
C ALA A 175 -13.66 -16.05 8.87
N VAL A 176 -14.12 -16.38 7.65
CA VAL A 176 -13.96 -17.72 7.07
C VAL A 176 -12.49 -18.05 6.82
N ALA A 177 -11.69 -17.11 6.33
CA ALA A 177 -10.26 -17.29 6.17
C ALA A 177 -9.56 -17.58 7.52
N ALA A 178 -9.92 -16.85 8.58
CA ALA A 178 -9.38 -17.06 9.92
C ALA A 178 -9.77 -18.44 10.48
N ALA A 179 -11.03 -18.85 10.28
CA ALA A 179 -11.52 -20.19 10.62
C ALA A 179 -10.74 -21.29 9.88
N ALA A 180 -10.57 -21.13 8.55
CA ALA A 180 -9.84 -22.07 7.71
C ALA A 180 -8.38 -22.22 8.14
N LYS A 181 -7.71 -21.10 8.42
CA LYS A 181 -6.32 -21.10 8.92
C LYS A 181 -6.18 -21.83 10.25
N THR A 182 -7.10 -21.59 11.19
CA THR A 182 -7.10 -22.23 12.52
C THR A 182 -7.32 -23.74 12.41
N ALA A 183 -8.23 -24.15 11.53
CA ALA A 183 -8.58 -25.55 11.31
C ALA A 183 -7.65 -26.31 10.35
N GLN A 184 -6.68 -25.62 9.73
CA GLN A 184 -5.88 -26.13 8.61
C GLN A 184 -6.74 -26.69 7.46
N ALA A 185 -7.83 -25.99 7.16
CA ALA A 185 -8.75 -26.37 6.09
C ALA A 185 -8.17 -26.05 4.71
N SER A 186 -8.43 -26.94 3.76
CA SER A 186 -8.08 -26.83 2.35
C SER A 186 -9.29 -26.42 1.49
N ASP A 187 -10.46 -26.95 1.80
CA ASP A 187 -11.67 -26.79 0.98
C ASP A 187 -12.83 -26.25 1.82
N VAL A 188 -13.38 -25.11 1.42
CA VAL A 188 -14.38 -24.37 2.20
C VAL A 188 -15.60 -24.04 1.37
N GLY A 189 -16.79 -24.23 1.93
CA GLY A 189 -18.06 -23.80 1.36
C GLY A 189 -18.57 -22.59 2.12
N ILE A 190 -19.08 -21.58 1.43
CA ILE A 190 -19.67 -20.39 2.02
C ILE A 190 -21.08 -20.21 1.48
N VAL A 191 -22.05 -20.07 2.38
CA VAL A 191 -23.46 -19.86 2.06
C VAL A 191 -24.03 -18.75 2.95
N LEU A 192 -25.03 -18.01 2.48
CA LEU A 192 -25.81 -17.12 3.32
C LEU A 192 -27.06 -17.86 3.82
N ALA A 193 -27.40 -17.73 5.09
CA ALA A 193 -28.62 -18.32 5.63
C ALA A 193 -29.88 -17.77 4.93
N SER A 194 -29.85 -16.52 4.50
CA SER A 194 -30.87 -15.96 3.62
C SER A 194 -30.24 -15.16 2.49
N SER A 195 -30.63 -15.50 1.26
CA SER A 195 -30.39 -14.70 0.05
C SER A 195 -31.69 -14.24 -0.60
N GLU A 196 -32.82 -14.46 0.07
CA GLU A 196 -34.15 -14.09 -0.40
C GLU A 196 -34.29 -12.57 -0.41
N GLY A 197 -34.69 -12.01 -1.56
CA GLY A 197 -34.82 -10.57 -1.76
C GLY A 197 -33.57 -9.86 -2.30
N LEU A 198 -32.43 -10.55 -2.43
CA LEU A 198 -31.27 -10.00 -3.15
C LEU A 198 -31.50 -10.07 -4.67
N SER A 199 -31.31 -8.94 -5.36
CA SER A 199 -31.26 -8.92 -6.82
C SER A 199 -30.10 -9.78 -7.35
N ALA A 200 -30.18 -10.23 -8.61
CA ALA A 200 -29.09 -10.99 -9.23
C ALA A 200 -27.74 -10.25 -9.16
N GLU A 201 -27.76 -8.93 -9.42
CA GLU A 201 -26.58 -8.06 -9.28
C GLU A 201 -26.05 -8.02 -7.83
N SER A 202 -26.95 -7.93 -6.84
CA SER A 202 -26.56 -7.92 -5.42
C SER A 202 -25.91 -9.24 -5.01
N LYS A 203 -26.39 -10.38 -5.52
CA LYS A 203 -25.79 -11.70 -5.28
C LYS A 203 -24.37 -11.78 -5.86
N ILE A 204 -24.17 -11.28 -7.08
CA ILE A 204 -22.85 -11.23 -7.73
C ILE A 204 -21.88 -10.35 -6.93
N ASN A 205 -22.30 -9.16 -6.51
CA ASN A 205 -21.48 -8.27 -5.69
C ASN A 205 -21.16 -8.87 -4.32
N THR A 206 -22.10 -9.59 -3.72
CA THR A 206 -21.91 -10.30 -2.46
C THR A 206 -20.87 -11.41 -2.58
N ALA A 207 -20.96 -12.25 -3.61
CA ALA A 207 -19.98 -13.30 -3.87
C ALA A 207 -18.57 -12.73 -4.09
N SER A 208 -18.47 -11.64 -4.86
CA SER A 208 -17.23 -10.90 -5.09
C SER A 208 -16.62 -10.34 -3.79
N ALA A 209 -17.46 -9.80 -2.90
CA ALA A 209 -17.04 -9.30 -1.59
C ALA A 209 -16.54 -10.41 -0.66
N ILE A 210 -17.23 -11.56 -0.63
CA ILE A 210 -16.80 -12.77 0.09
C ILE A 210 -15.44 -13.23 -0.42
N ALA A 211 -15.27 -13.31 -1.73
CA ALA A 211 -13.99 -13.71 -2.34
C ALA A 211 -12.87 -12.75 -1.94
N THR A 212 -13.12 -11.45 -2.04
CA THR A 212 -12.18 -10.40 -1.60
C THR A 212 -11.77 -10.59 -0.14
N GLY A 213 -12.75 -10.71 0.77
CA GLY A 213 -12.50 -10.91 2.19
C GLY A 213 -11.70 -12.18 2.48
N THR A 214 -11.98 -13.26 1.75
CA THR A 214 -11.30 -14.53 1.94
C THR A 214 -9.84 -14.46 1.49
N VAL A 215 -9.56 -13.89 0.31
CA VAL A 215 -8.17 -13.70 -0.18
C VAL A 215 -7.38 -12.80 0.77
N LEU A 216 -7.95 -11.67 1.18
CA LEU A 216 -7.28 -10.72 2.07
C LEU A 216 -7.11 -11.25 3.49
N GLY A 217 -8.03 -12.09 3.98
CA GLY A 217 -7.98 -12.70 5.30
C GLY A 217 -7.01 -13.88 5.41
N VAL A 218 -6.72 -14.56 4.30
CA VAL A 218 -5.69 -15.62 4.24
C VAL A 218 -4.28 -15.04 4.23
N HIS A 219 -4.10 -13.83 3.71
CA HIS A 219 -2.78 -13.24 3.59
C HIS A 219 -2.18 -12.86 4.95
N ASP A 220 -1.04 -13.48 5.27
CA ASP A 220 -0.13 -13.05 6.32
C ASP A 220 1.25 -12.75 5.72
N ASP A 221 1.77 -11.56 5.98
CA ASP A 221 3.12 -11.21 5.56
C ASP A 221 4.16 -11.77 6.55
N ASN A 222 4.80 -12.86 6.14
CA ASN A 222 5.82 -13.55 6.93
C ASN A 222 7.24 -13.43 6.35
N ARG A 223 7.47 -12.52 5.39
CA ARG A 223 8.78 -12.36 4.71
C ARG A 223 9.94 -12.14 5.67
N TYR A 224 9.65 -11.49 6.79
CA TYR A 224 10.65 -11.09 7.79
C TYR A 224 10.56 -11.89 9.09
N ARG A 225 9.85 -13.03 9.08
CA ARG A 225 9.74 -13.96 10.23
C ARG A 225 10.46 -15.27 9.92
N SER A 226 11.22 -15.77 10.89
CA SER A 226 11.89 -17.08 10.77
C SER A 226 10.92 -18.26 10.90
N GLU A 227 9.81 -18.07 11.63
CA GLU A 227 8.80 -19.10 11.87
C GLU A 227 7.40 -18.54 11.62
N PHE A 228 6.59 -19.30 10.88
CA PHE A 228 5.20 -18.98 10.61
C PHE A 228 4.43 -20.23 10.21
N LYS A 229 3.11 -20.16 10.32
CA LYS A 229 2.20 -21.23 9.86
C LYS A 229 1.70 -20.88 8.46
N LYS A 230 1.87 -21.79 7.51
CA LYS A 230 1.26 -21.66 6.19
C LYS A 230 -0.26 -21.83 6.28
N SER A 231 -0.98 -21.08 5.45
CA SER A 231 -2.39 -21.39 5.17
C SER A 231 -2.47 -22.59 4.23
N PHE A 232 -3.47 -23.44 4.44
CA PHE A 232 -3.74 -24.60 3.58
C PHE A 232 -4.94 -24.40 2.66
N LEU A 233 -5.63 -23.26 2.74
CA LEU A 233 -6.83 -22.99 1.95
C LEU A 233 -6.50 -22.94 0.45
N LYS A 234 -7.15 -23.81 -0.33
CA LYS A 234 -6.96 -23.95 -1.78
C LYS A 234 -8.22 -23.66 -2.57
N SER A 235 -9.40 -24.01 -2.04
CA SER A 235 -10.66 -23.84 -2.76
C SER A 235 -11.75 -23.24 -1.86
N VAL A 236 -12.57 -22.39 -2.47
CA VAL A 236 -13.74 -21.78 -1.85
C VAL A 236 -14.93 -21.91 -2.79
N ASP A 237 -15.92 -22.69 -2.38
CA ASP A 237 -17.20 -22.80 -3.05
C ASP A 237 -18.19 -21.80 -2.48
N ILE A 238 -18.73 -20.91 -3.32
CA ILE A 238 -19.78 -19.97 -2.96
C ILE A 238 -21.12 -20.57 -3.38
N LEU A 239 -22.01 -20.80 -2.41
CA LEU A 239 -23.25 -21.54 -2.62
C LEU A 239 -24.47 -20.61 -2.65
N GLY A 240 -25.38 -20.82 -3.60
CA GLY A 240 -26.70 -20.16 -3.64
C GLY A 240 -26.70 -18.68 -4.03
N LEU A 241 -25.59 -18.16 -4.57
CA LEU A 241 -25.46 -16.77 -5.05
C LEU A 241 -25.49 -16.66 -6.59
N GLY A 242 -25.98 -17.69 -7.28
CA GLY A 242 -26.01 -17.77 -8.73
C GLY A 242 -24.80 -18.51 -9.31
N THR A 243 -24.85 -18.77 -10.62
CA THR A 243 -23.78 -19.37 -11.41
C THR A 243 -23.69 -18.68 -12.77
N GLY A 244 -22.62 -18.92 -13.51
CA GLY A 244 -22.46 -18.46 -14.90
C GLY A 244 -21.38 -17.38 -15.08
N PRO A 245 -21.22 -16.93 -16.33
CA PRO A 245 -20.03 -16.18 -16.76
C PRO A 245 -19.88 -14.81 -16.09
N ASP A 246 -20.99 -14.12 -15.80
CA ASP A 246 -20.94 -12.79 -15.16
C ASP A 246 -20.41 -12.88 -13.73
N LEU A 247 -20.81 -13.92 -12.99
CA LEU A 247 -20.31 -14.17 -11.65
C LEU A 247 -18.85 -14.60 -11.68
N GLU A 248 -18.47 -15.52 -12.57
CA GLU A 248 -17.08 -15.95 -12.75
C GLU A 248 -16.16 -14.77 -13.08
N LYS A 249 -16.60 -13.87 -13.97
CA LYS A 249 -15.87 -12.64 -14.30
C LYS A 249 -15.72 -11.72 -13.08
N LYS A 250 -16.76 -11.58 -12.26
CA LYS A 250 -16.72 -10.74 -11.04
C LYS A 250 -15.85 -11.37 -9.94
N LEU A 251 -15.80 -12.69 -9.82
CA LEU A 251 -14.89 -13.41 -8.93
C LEU A 251 -13.43 -13.24 -9.37
N LYS A 252 -13.15 -13.41 -10.67
CA LYS A 252 -11.83 -13.16 -11.25
C LYS A 252 -11.36 -11.72 -10.99
N TYR A 253 -12.25 -10.75 -11.16
CA TYR A 253 -12.00 -9.35 -10.84
C TYR A 253 -11.66 -9.15 -9.34
N ALA A 254 -12.42 -9.79 -8.44
CA ALA A 254 -12.14 -9.74 -7.00
C ALA A 254 -10.75 -10.28 -6.65
N GLU A 255 -10.33 -11.38 -7.28
CA GLU A 255 -9.00 -11.94 -7.11
C GLU A 255 -7.90 -10.98 -7.58
N ASP A 256 -8.06 -10.40 -8.78
CA ASP A 256 -7.07 -9.48 -9.35
C ASP A 256 -6.86 -8.26 -8.45
N VAL A 257 -7.97 -7.62 -8.04
CA VAL A 257 -7.94 -6.48 -7.10
C VAL A 257 -7.36 -6.90 -5.75
N SER A 258 -7.73 -8.07 -5.21
CA SER A 258 -7.19 -8.55 -3.93
C SER A 258 -5.69 -8.81 -3.99
N SER A 259 -5.20 -9.35 -5.11
CA SER A 259 -3.77 -9.60 -5.34
C SER A 259 -2.96 -8.30 -5.44
N ALA A 260 -3.59 -7.23 -5.91
CA ALA A 260 -3.04 -5.89 -5.96
C ALA A 260 -3.05 -5.20 -4.60
N ILE A 261 -4.13 -5.34 -3.81
CA ILE A 261 -4.17 -4.87 -2.42
C ILE A 261 -3.08 -5.54 -1.59
N ILE A 262 -2.91 -6.86 -1.73
CA ILE A 262 -1.84 -7.62 -1.07
C ILE A 262 -0.47 -7.08 -1.46
N PHE A 263 -0.24 -6.83 -2.74
CA PHE A 263 1.00 -6.23 -3.20
C PHE A 263 1.25 -4.84 -2.58
N GLY A 264 0.23 -3.99 -2.50
CA GLY A 264 0.31 -2.72 -1.79
C GLY A 264 0.68 -2.90 -0.30
N LYS A 265 0.08 -3.88 0.39
CA LYS A 265 0.45 -4.23 1.77
C LYS A 265 1.90 -4.67 1.88
N GLU A 266 2.36 -5.51 0.97
CA GLU A 266 3.73 -6.02 0.95
C GLU A 266 4.75 -4.90 0.75
N LEU A 267 4.47 -3.92 -0.12
CA LEU A 267 5.35 -2.76 -0.25
C LEU A 267 5.44 -2.00 1.09
N VAL A 268 4.31 -1.59 1.66
CA VAL A 268 4.27 -0.80 2.91
C VAL A 268 4.80 -1.55 4.13
N ASN A 269 4.58 -2.86 4.20
CA ASN A 269 5.10 -3.68 5.31
C ASN A 269 6.63 -3.83 5.26
N SER A 270 7.22 -3.76 4.06
CA SER A 270 8.67 -3.90 3.89
C SER A 270 9.40 -2.77 4.60
N PRO A 271 10.43 -3.06 5.41
CA PRO A 271 11.20 -2.01 6.06
C PRO A 271 12.05 -1.26 5.03
N ALA A 272 12.36 0.00 5.33
CA ALA A 272 13.05 0.90 4.41
C ALA A 272 14.47 0.43 4.01
N ASN A 273 15.14 -0.38 4.85
CA ASN A 273 16.42 -0.98 4.49
C ASN A 273 16.30 -2.01 3.36
N VAL A 274 15.10 -2.58 3.12
CA VAL A 274 14.81 -3.53 2.05
C VAL A 274 14.13 -2.83 0.88
N LEU A 275 13.07 -2.06 1.13
CA LEU A 275 12.34 -1.33 0.10
C LEU A 275 12.86 0.11 -0.02
N THR A 276 14.05 0.25 -0.58
CA THR A 276 14.64 1.56 -0.93
C THR A 276 13.97 2.14 -2.19
N PRO A 277 14.27 3.39 -2.59
CA PRO A 277 13.72 3.96 -3.84
C PRO A 277 14.05 3.14 -5.08
N GLY A 278 15.27 2.58 -5.13
CA GLY A 278 15.68 1.68 -6.21
C GLY A 278 14.89 0.38 -6.22
N ALA A 279 14.70 -0.24 -5.05
CA ALA A 279 13.88 -1.46 -4.94
C ALA A 279 12.41 -1.19 -5.31
N LEU A 280 11.86 -0.02 -4.95
CA LEU A 280 10.51 0.37 -5.37
C LEU A 280 10.40 0.55 -6.89
N ALA A 281 11.43 1.12 -7.54
CA ALA A 281 11.50 1.23 -8.99
C ALA A 281 11.67 -0.13 -9.70
N GLU A 282 12.37 -1.08 -9.07
CA GLU A 282 12.45 -2.46 -9.54
C GLU A 282 11.09 -3.16 -9.47
N GLU A 283 10.32 -2.98 -8.39
CA GLU A 283 8.96 -3.52 -8.29
C GLU A 283 8.04 -2.95 -9.38
N ALA A 284 8.10 -1.64 -9.65
CA ALA A 284 7.37 -1.03 -10.76
C ALA A 284 7.79 -1.63 -12.13
N SER A 285 9.09 -1.85 -12.33
CA SER A 285 9.61 -2.47 -13.55
C SER A 285 9.14 -3.92 -13.71
N LYS A 286 9.03 -4.69 -12.62
CA LYS A 286 8.48 -6.05 -12.62
C LYS A 286 7.01 -6.07 -13.02
N ILE A 287 6.21 -5.10 -12.58
CA ILE A 287 4.81 -4.96 -13.00
C ILE A 287 4.74 -4.78 -14.52
N ALA A 288 5.48 -3.81 -15.08
CA ALA A 288 5.49 -3.57 -16.52
C ALA A 288 6.01 -4.76 -17.32
N ALA A 289 7.04 -5.46 -16.83
CA ALA A 289 7.54 -6.68 -17.48
C ALA A 289 6.51 -7.82 -17.47
N THR A 290 5.73 -7.95 -16.40
CA THR A 290 4.69 -8.99 -16.28
C THR A 290 3.52 -8.74 -17.24
N TYR A 291 3.19 -7.47 -17.48
CA TYR A 291 2.07 -7.05 -18.33
C TYR A 291 2.55 -6.22 -19.53
N SER A 292 3.65 -6.64 -20.15
CA SER A 292 4.37 -5.87 -21.17
C SER A 292 3.57 -5.60 -22.45
N ASP A 293 2.44 -6.30 -22.63
CA ASP A 293 1.51 -6.08 -23.74
C ASP A 293 0.65 -4.82 -23.56
N VAL A 294 0.50 -4.31 -22.34
CA VAL A 294 -0.35 -3.15 -22.02
C VAL A 294 0.34 -2.11 -21.13
N LEU A 295 1.42 -2.48 -20.43
CA LEU A 295 2.14 -1.60 -19.51
C LEU A 295 3.60 -1.41 -19.95
N SER A 296 4.06 -0.17 -19.88
CA SER A 296 5.47 0.20 -20.07
C SER A 296 6.01 0.92 -18.83
N ALA A 297 7.31 0.79 -18.58
CA ALA A 297 8.00 1.48 -17.49
C ALA A 297 9.09 2.41 -18.02
N LYS A 298 9.10 3.65 -17.53
CA LYS A 298 10.21 4.59 -17.65
C LYS A 298 10.68 4.96 -16.24
N ILE A 299 11.90 4.57 -15.90
CA ILE A 299 12.54 4.92 -14.64
C ILE A 299 13.59 5.99 -14.93
N LEU A 300 13.40 7.21 -14.41
CA LEU A 300 14.33 8.31 -14.67
C LEU A 300 15.52 8.23 -13.72
N THR A 301 16.70 8.41 -14.29
CA THR A 301 17.97 8.62 -13.60
C THR A 301 18.03 10.00 -12.96
N VAL A 302 18.97 10.20 -12.02
CA VAL A 302 19.19 11.50 -11.36
C VAL A 302 19.50 12.60 -12.37
N GLU A 303 20.24 12.27 -13.42
CA GLU A 303 20.59 13.17 -14.52
C GLU A 303 19.35 13.61 -15.29
N GLU A 304 18.49 12.67 -15.69
CA GLU A 304 17.22 12.99 -16.37
C GLU A 304 16.27 13.82 -15.49
N ILE A 305 16.19 13.50 -14.19
CA ILE A 305 15.41 14.27 -13.22
C ILE A 305 15.90 15.72 -13.16
N LYS A 306 17.23 15.92 -13.18
CA LYS A 306 17.86 17.25 -13.19
C LYS A 306 17.61 18.00 -14.50
N GLU A 307 17.67 17.31 -15.65
CA GLU A 307 17.34 17.89 -16.96
C GLU A 307 15.89 18.36 -17.03
N LEU A 308 14.97 17.65 -16.37
CA LEU A 308 13.57 18.04 -16.20
C LEU A 308 13.36 19.13 -15.13
N LYS A 309 14.44 19.66 -14.54
CA LYS A 309 14.44 20.74 -13.54
C LYS A 309 13.60 20.43 -12.29
N MET A 310 13.53 19.16 -11.88
CA MET A 310 12.78 18.74 -10.69
C MET A 310 13.53 19.08 -9.38
N GLY A 311 13.79 20.37 -9.16
CA GLY A 311 14.58 20.85 -8.03
C GLY A 311 13.87 20.72 -6.69
N SER A 312 12.54 20.70 -6.67
CA SER A 312 11.75 20.50 -5.44
C SER A 312 11.92 19.07 -4.92
N TYR A 313 11.78 18.08 -5.82
CA TYR A 313 12.03 16.68 -5.53
C TYR A 313 13.50 16.37 -5.21
N LEU A 314 14.44 16.88 -6.02
CA LEU A 314 15.87 16.64 -5.78
C LEU A 314 16.36 17.26 -4.46
N GLY A 315 15.76 18.37 -4.01
CA GLY A 315 16.06 18.97 -2.72
C GLY A 315 15.80 18.01 -1.56
N VAL A 316 14.66 17.32 -1.57
CA VAL A 316 14.31 16.29 -0.56
C VAL A 316 15.28 15.12 -0.59
N ALA A 317 15.56 14.60 -1.80
CA ALA A 317 16.37 13.40 -1.96
C ALA A 317 17.87 13.59 -1.64
N ALA A 318 18.34 14.84 -1.57
CA ALA A 318 19.77 15.18 -1.50
C ALA A 318 20.51 14.57 -0.30
N ALA A 319 19.80 14.23 0.78
CA ALA A 319 20.41 13.71 1.99
C ALA A 319 20.68 12.20 1.96
N SER A 320 19.96 11.43 1.14
CA SER A 320 20.00 9.97 1.21
C SER A 320 21.22 9.37 0.48
N ALA A 321 21.71 8.25 1.03
CA ALA A 321 22.70 7.41 0.37
C ALA A 321 22.07 6.41 -0.62
N ASN A 322 20.75 6.26 -0.62
CA ASN A 322 19.99 5.48 -1.59
C ASN A 322 19.45 6.47 -2.66
N PRO A 323 19.94 6.40 -3.91
CA PRO A 323 19.59 7.39 -4.93
C PRO A 323 18.09 7.47 -5.23
N PRO A 324 17.55 8.67 -5.49
CA PRO A 324 16.16 8.84 -5.89
C PRO A 324 15.89 8.20 -7.26
N HIS A 325 14.67 7.71 -7.47
CA HIS A 325 14.19 7.16 -8.74
C HIS A 325 12.81 7.72 -9.05
N PHE A 326 12.64 8.33 -10.22
CA PHE A 326 11.33 8.77 -10.66
C PHE A 326 10.70 7.67 -11.52
N ILE A 327 9.57 7.13 -11.07
CA ILE A 327 8.88 5.99 -11.67
C ILE A 327 7.72 6.53 -12.50
N HIS A 328 7.64 6.12 -13.76
CA HIS A 328 6.49 6.35 -14.63
C HIS A 328 6.10 5.03 -15.30
N LEU A 329 4.96 4.46 -14.90
CA LEU A 329 4.31 3.39 -15.65
C LEU A 329 3.19 3.98 -16.52
N SER A 330 3.07 3.50 -17.75
CA SER A 330 1.97 3.91 -18.65
C SER A 330 1.22 2.68 -19.12
N TYR A 331 -0.07 2.62 -18.78
CA TYR A 331 -1.03 1.66 -19.29
C TYR A 331 -1.70 2.19 -20.54
N LYS A 332 -1.76 1.35 -21.58
CA LYS A 332 -2.55 1.59 -22.78
C LYS A 332 -3.40 0.36 -23.08
N PRO A 333 -4.65 0.53 -23.52
CA PRO A 333 -5.52 -0.59 -23.82
C PRO A 333 -4.96 -1.34 -25.04
N SER A 334 -5.07 -2.67 -25.03
CA SER A 334 -4.55 -3.53 -26.11
C SER A 334 -5.26 -3.31 -27.46
N SER A 335 -6.44 -2.69 -27.44
CA SER A 335 -7.25 -2.42 -28.63
C SER A 335 -8.23 -1.27 -28.39
N GLY A 336 -8.64 -0.62 -29.46
CA GLY A 336 -9.64 0.45 -29.45
C GLY A 336 -9.06 1.84 -29.17
N PRO A 337 -9.85 2.90 -29.40
CA PRO A 337 -9.40 4.27 -29.14
C PRO A 337 -9.30 4.54 -27.65
N VAL A 338 -8.31 5.35 -27.26
CA VAL A 338 -8.25 5.97 -25.93
C VAL A 338 -9.23 7.15 -25.93
N LYS A 339 -10.22 7.09 -25.04
CA LYS A 339 -11.23 8.15 -24.85
C LYS A 339 -10.83 9.12 -23.74
N VAL A 340 -10.18 8.60 -22.70
CA VAL A 340 -9.80 9.37 -21.50
C VAL A 340 -8.36 9.06 -21.10
N LYS A 341 -7.62 10.11 -20.72
CA LYS A 341 -6.28 9.98 -20.12
C LYS A 341 -6.27 10.37 -18.64
N LEU A 342 -5.82 9.44 -17.79
CA LEU A 342 -5.80 9.59 -16.33
C LEU A 342 -4.37 9.60 -15.79
N GLY A 343 -4.13 10.41 -14.76
CA GLY A 343 -2.90 10.41 -13.98
C GLY A 343 -3.15 9.96 -12.54
N LEU A 344 -2.37 8.99 -12.07
CA LEU A 344 -2.36 8.50 -10.69
C LEU A 344 -0.98 8.76 -10.09
N VAL A 345 -0.91 9.60 -9.06
CA VAL A 345 0.37 10.04 -8.47
C VAL A 345 0.46 9.57 -7.03
N GLY A 346 1.56 8.90 -6.67
CA GLY A 346 1.75 8.39 -5.31
C GLY A 346 2.93 9.05 -4.62
N LYS A 347 2.74 9.56 -3.38
CA LYS A 347 3.87 9.93 -2.50
C LYS A 347 4.75 8.70 -2.28
N GLY A 348 6.05 8.84 -2.58
CA GLY A 348 7.01 7.74 -2.62
C GLY A 348 8.18 7.87 -1.64
N LEU A 349 7.92 8.39 -0.43
CA LEU A 349 8.96 8.47 0.60
C LEU A 349 9.13 7.09 1.24
N THR A 350 10.16 6.36 0.79
CA THR A 350 10.44 5.01 1.30
C THR A 350 10.89 5.01 2.76
N PHE A 351 11.40 6.15 3.22
CA PHE A 351 11.53 6.48 4.63
C PHE A 351 11.48 7.99 4.82
N ASP A 352 10.87 8.43 5.91
CA ASP A 352 10.82 9.83 6.30
C ASP A 352 11.30 10.04 7.74
N SER A 353 12.51 10.59 7.88
CA SER A 353 13.05 10.99 9.19
C SER A 353 12.57 12.36 9.66
N GLY A 354 11.95 13.14 8.77
CA GLY A 354 11.70 14.57 8.88
C GLY A 354 12.85 15.47 8.44
N GLY A 355 13.99 14.89 8.04
CA GLY A 355 15.20 15.65 7.70
C GLY A 355 15.73 16.40 8.92
N TYR A 356 16.26 17.61 8.74
CA TYR A 356 16.77 18.42 9.86
C TYR A 356 15.66 18.81 10.85
N ASN A 357 14.42 18.95 10.42
CA ASN A 357 13.23 18.96 11.28
C ASN A 357 12.87 17.53 11.74
N ILE A 358 13.82 16.87 12.37
CA ILE A 358 13.72 15.46 12.75
C ILE A 358 12.46 15.18 13.58
N LYS A 359 11.74 14.11 13.18
CA LYS A 359 10.55 13.61 13.89
C LYS A 359 10.92 13.20 15.31
N THR A 360 10.63 14.08 16.26
CA THR A 360 10.99 13.93 17.67
C THR A 360 9.79 14.09 18.58
N GLY A 361 9.88 13.49 19.76
CA GLY A 361 8.87 13.56 20.80
C GLY A 361 7.85 12.42 20.77
N PRO A 362 6.99 12.33 21.81
CA PRO A 362 5.99 11.27 21.91
C PRO A 362 4.98 11.34 20.76
N GLY A 363 4.74 10.20 20.10
CA GLY A 363 3.75 10.09 19.03
C GLY A 363 4.20 10.63 17.67
N CYS A 364 5.50 10.88 17.46
CA CYS A 364 6.04 11.25 16.14
C CYS A 364 6.08 10.07 15.15
N SER A 365 5.97 8.83 15.64
CA SER A 365 5.88 7.59 14.87
C SER A 365 7.01 7.38 13.85
N ILE A 366 8.22 7.89 14.12
CA ILE A 366 9.37 7.80 13.22
C ILE A 366 9.69 6.34 12.83
N GLU A 367 9.44 5.38 13.73
CA GLU A 367 9.61 3.94 13.49
C GLU A 367 8.63 3.36 12.47
N LEU A 368 7.50 4.03 12.24
CA LEU A 368 6.49 3.65 11.27
C LEU A 368 6.67 4.35 9.92
N MET A 369 7.61 5.28 9.76
CA MET A 369 7.75 6.09 8.53
C MET A 369 8.22 5.31 7.28
N LYS A 370 8.40 3.99 7.39
CA LYS A 370 8.36 3.09 6.22
C LYS A 370 7.00 3.12 5.50
N THR A 371 5.93 3.52 6.19
CA THR A 371 4.59 3.64 5.60
C THR A 371 4.42 4.89 4.75
N ASP A 372 5.41 5.78 4.72
CA ASP A 372 5.32 7.09 4.07
C ASP A 372 5.40 7.03 2.52
N MET A 373 5.43 5.81 2.00
CA MET A 373 5.24 5.45 0.60
C MET A 373 3.88 4.77 0.34
N GLY A 374 2.93 4.86 1.29
CA GLY A 374 1.60 4.25 1.17
C GLY A 374 0.81 4.71 -0.06
N GLY A 375 0.99 5.97 -0.46
CA GLY A 375 0.44 6.49 -1.71
C GLY A 375 1.02 5.82 -2.95
N ALA A 376 2.35 5.69 -3.01
CA ALA A 376 3.03 4.94 -4.07
C ALA A 376 2.60 3.47 -4.11
N ALA A 377 2.42 2.83 -2.95
CA ALA A 377 1.94 1.46 -2.87
C ALA A 377 0.54 1.30 -3.46
N ALA A 378 -0.36 2.25 -3.19
CA ALA A 378 -1.70 2.28 -3.75
C ALA A 378 -1.68 2.44 -5.28
N VAL A 379 -0.85 3.35 -5.79
CA VAL A 379 -0.70 3.62 -7.23
C VAL A 379 -0.09 2.43 -7.97
N LEU A 380 0.98 1.82 -7.45
CA LEU A 380 1.58 0.63 -8.06
C LEU A 380 0.69 -0.62 -7.91
N GLY A 381 -0.06 -0.73 -6.81
CA GLY A 381 -1.11 -1.74 -6.66
C GLY A 381 -2.20 -1.58 -7.73
N ALA A 382 -2.69 -0.36 -7.94
CA ALA A 382 -3.63 -0.08 -9.02
C ALA A 382 -3.04 -0.44 -10.40
N ALA A 383 -1.77 -0.10 -10.67
CA ALA A 383 -1.09 -0.49 -11.92
C ALA A 383 -1.10 -2.01 -12.12
N LYS A 384 -0.79 -2.78 -11.07
CA LYS A 384 -0.83 -4.25 -11.10
C LYS A 384 -2.24 -4.77 -11.45
N ALA A 385 -3.28 -4.27 -10.78
CA ALA A 385 -4.66 -4.69 -11.06
C ALA A 385 -5.10 -4.30 -12.48
N ILE A 386 -4.80 -3.08 -12.93
CA ILE A 386 -5.16 -2.60 -14.26
C ILE A 386 -4.44 -3.40 -15.37
N GLY A 387 -3.19 -3.81 -15.15
CA GLY A 387 -2.48 -4.73 -16.04
C GLY A 387 -3.15 -6.11 -16.20
N GLN A 388 -3.84 -6.58 -15.15
CA GLN A 388 -4.62 -7.83 -15.16
C GLN A 388 -6.00 -7.65 -15.82
N ILE A 389 -6.72 -6.60 -15.42
CA ILE A 389 -8.10 -6.32 -15.83
C ILE A 389 -8.19 -5.86 -17.28
N LYS A 390 -7.17 -5.10 -17.75
CA LYS A 390 -7.05 -4.56 -19.10
C LYS A 390 -8.30 -3.78 -19.56
N PRO A 391 -8.74 -2.75 -18.81
CA PRO A 391 -9.92 -1.96 -19.17
C PRO A 391 -9.73 -1.21 -20.51
N PRO A 392 -10.70 -1.24 -21.43
CA PRO A 392 -10.62 -0.55 -22.71
C PRO A 392 -10.76 0.97 -22.55
N GLY A 393 -10.57 1.76 -23.62
CA GLY A 393 -11.01 3.17 -23.62
C GLY A 393 -10.23 4.15 -22.73
N VAL A 394 -9.29 3.69 -21.90
CA VAL A 394 -8.54 4.53 -20.95
C VAL A 394 -7.03 4.33 -21.06
N GLU A 395 -6.27 5.42 -21.05
CA GLU A 395 -4.81 5.43 -20.84
C GLU A 395 -4.52 5.95 -19.43
N VAL A 396 -3.66 5.27 -18.68
CA VAL A 396 -3.39 5.60 -17.27
C VAL A 396 -1.89 5.74 -17.05
N HIS A 397 -1.48 6.86 -16.46
CA HIS A 397 -0.11 7.13 -16.06
C HIS A 397 0.01 6.96 -14.55
N PHE A 398 0.86 6.04 -14.10
CA PHE A 398 1.15 5.79 -12.68
C PHE A 398 2.53 6.38 -12.36
N ILE A 399 2.57 7.40 -11.51
CA ILE A 399 3.74 8.24 -11.30
C ILE A 399 4.12 8.27 -9.82
N VAL A 400 5.41 8.06 -9.54
CA VAL A 400 5.97 8.11 -8.18
C VAL A 400 7.34 8.77 -8.23
N ALA A 401 7.53 9.86 -7.48
CA ALA A 401 8.84 10.44 -7.21
C ALA A 401 9.45 9.78 -5.96
N ALA A 402 10.15 8.65 -6.14
CA ALA A 402 10.60 7.82 -5.02
C ALA A 402 11.94 8.29 -4.45
N CYS A 403 11.98 8.60 -3.15
CA CYS A 403 13.21 8.96 -2.44
C CYS A 403 13.12 8.60 -0.94
N GLU A 404 14.14 8.97 -0.18
CA GLU A 404 14.15 8.93 1.29
C GLU A 404 14.45 10.34 1.80
N ASN A 405 13.74 10.77 2.85
CA ASN A 405 14.03 12.01 3.56
C ASN A 405 14.94 11.71 4.74
N MET A 406 16.22 12.04 4.59
CA MET A 406 17.28 11.66 5.53
C MET A 406 17.99 12.90 6.10
N ILE A 407 18.88 12.66 7.05
CA ILE A 407 19.78 13.68 7.60
C ILE A 407 21.21 13.35 7.15
N SER A 408 21.87 14.31 6.52
CA SER A 408 23.29 14.21 6.18
C SER A 408 23.90 15.58 5.91
N GLY A 409 25.22 15.62 5.70
CA GLY A 409 25.91 16.85 5.30
C GLY A 409 25.51 17.40 3.93
N THR A 410 24.83 16.60 3.09
CA THR A 410 24.31 17.01 1.78
C THR A 410 22.81 17.36 1.81
N GLY A 411 22.16 17.22 2.96
CA GLY A 411 20.71 17.43 3.09
C GLY A 411 20.28 18.89 2.98
N MET A 412 19.04 19.07 2.50
CA MET A 412 18.32 20.34 2.50
C MET A 412 18.13 20.85 3.93
N ARG A 413 18.32 22.15 4.14
CA ARG A 413 18.19 22.81 5.44
C ARG A 413 16.85 23.54 5.55
N PRO A 414 16.30 23.70 6.77
CA PRO A 414 15.20 24.63 7.00
C PRO A 414 15.64 26.06 6.62
N GLY A 415 14.85 26.73 5.79
CA GLY A 415 15.12 28.05 5.21
C GLY A 415 15.76 28.02 3.83
N ASP A 416 16.16 26.86 3.31
CA ASP A 416 16.59 26.77 1.90
C ASP A 416 15.42 27.15 0.97
N ILE A 417 15.73 27.87 -0.12
CA ILE A 417 14.79 28.13 -1.21
C ILE A 417 15.11 27.16 -2.35
N ILE A 418 14.13 26.36 -2.74
CA ILE A 418 14.22 25.42 -3.87
C ILE A 418 13.30 25.85 -5.01
N THR A 419 13.55 25.35 -6.22
CA THR A 419 12.76 25.68 -7.42
C THR A 419 12.16 24.41 -7.99
N ALA A 420 10.83 24.37 -8.09
CA ALA A 420 10.11 23.29 -8.76
C ALA A 420 10.26 23.38 -10.29
N SER A 421 9.95 22.31 -10.99
CA SER A 421 10.07 22.19 -12.46
C SER A 421 9.16 23.15 -13.25
N ASN A 422 8.10 23.69 -12.64
CA ASN A 422 7.29 24.76 -13.21
C ASN A 422 7.86 26.18 -12.97
N GLY A 423 9.04 26.28 -12.36
CA GLY A 423 9.74 27.54 -12.09
C GLY A 423 9.36 28.25 -10.79
N LYS A 424 8.32 27.78 -10.07
CA LYS A 424 7.94 28.35 -8.77
C LYS A 424 9.00 28.06 -7.70
N THR A 425 9.27 29.05 -6.87
CA THR A 425 10.23 29.00 -5.76
C THR A 425 9.53 28.73 -4.44
N ILE A 426 10.13 27.88 -3.61
CA ILE A 426 9.56 27.41 -2.35
C ILE A 426 10.58 27.62 -1.24
N GLU A 427 10.25 28.45 -0.25
CA GLU A 427 11.01 28.54 1.01
C GLU A 427 10.64 27.36 1.91
N VAL A 428 11.61 26.50 2.20
CA VAL A 428 11.39 25.28 2.98
C VAL A 428 11.49 25.60 4.45
N ASN A 429 10.41 26.08 5.06
CA ASN A 429 10.37 26.41 6.48
C ASN A 429 10.26 25.18 7.40
N ASN A 430 9.95 24.00 6.85
CA ASN A 430 9.96 22.73 7.57
C ASN A 430 10.32 21.54 6.65
N THR A 431 11.42 20.84 6.92
CA THR A 431 11.87 19.67 6.12
C THR A 431 11.09 18.38 6.41
N ASP A 432 10.20 18.37 7.39
CA ASP A 432 9.24 17.28 7.71
C ASP A 432 7.92 17.42 6.92
N ALA A 433 7.84 18.43 6.06
CA ALA A 433 6.77 18.64 5.09
C ALA A 433 7.33 18.48 3.67
N GLU A 434 8.14 17.44 3.47
CA GLU A 434 8.84 17.10 2.23
C GLU A 434 7.96 16.37 1.21
N GLY A 435 6.98 15.58 1.65
CA GLY A 435 6.14 14.81 0.75
C GLY A 435 5.49 15.68 -0.34
N ARG A 436 4.97 16.85 0.05
CA ARG A 436 4.40 17.82 -0.90
C ARG A 436 5.41 18.40 -1.87
N LEU A 437 6.69 18.49 -1.48
CA LEU A 437 7.78 18.96 -2.35
C LEU A 437 8.09 17.93 -3.44
N THR A 438 8.08 16.65 -3.10
CA THR A 438 8.24 15.56 -4.09
C THR A 438 7.03 15.48 -5.04
N LEU A 439 5.82 15.66 -4.49
CA LEU A 439 4.58 15.68 -5.26
C LEU A 439 4.48 16.88 -6.19
N ALA A 440 5.03 18.04 -5.83
CA ALA A 440 5.03 19.23 -6.69
C ALA A 440 5.63 18.92 -8.07
N ASP A 441 6.81 18.30 -8.13
CA ASP A 441 7.43 17.93 -9.40
C ASP A 441 6.73 16.73 -10.08
N ALA A 442 6.18 15.80 -9.30
CA ALA A 442 5.41 14.67 -9.85
C ALA A 442 4.10 15.13 -10.51
N LEU A 443 3.39 16.09 -9.91
CA LEU A 443 2.15 16.68 -10.44
C LEU A 443 2.44 17.46 -11.73
N VAL A 444 3.48 18.31 -11.73
CA VAL A 444 3.91 19.03 -12.95
C VAL A 444 4.24 18.04 -14.07
N TYR A 445 5.02 16.99 -13.77
CA TYR A 445 5.34 15.95 -14.74
C TYR A 445 4.09 15.23 -15.28
N THR A 446 3.13 14.95 -14.40
CA THR A 446 1.88 14.28 -14.76
C THR A 446 1.02 15.13 -15.69
N CYS A 447 0.84 16.43 -15.36
CA CYS A 447 0.14 17.37 -16.24
C CYS A 447 0.79 17.44 -17.64
N ASN A 448 2.13 17.38 -17.70
CA ASN A 448 2.87 17.38 -18.97
C ASN A 448 2.65 16.10 -19.83
N GLN A 449 2.01 15.05 -19.28
CA GLN A 449 1.60 13.88 -20.07
C GLN A 449 0.28 14.10 -20.85
N GLY A 450 -0.37 15.25 -20.66
CA GLY A 450 -1.62 15.59 -21.34
C GLY A 450 -2.82 14.78 -20.83
N VAL A 451 -2.84 14.50 -19.52
CA VAL A 451 -3.97 13.85 -18.84
C VAL A 451 -5.12 14.83 -18.61
N GLU A 452 -6.33 14.31 -18.54
CA GLU A 452 -7.55 15.10 -18.27
C GLU A 452 -7.83 15.19 -16.76
N LYS A 453 -7.52 14.12 -16.03
CA LYS A 453 -7.79 14.00 -14.59
C LYS A 453 -6.57 13.45 -13.87
N VAL A 454 -6.23 14.03 -12.72
CA VAL A 454 -5.15 13.59 -11.84
C VAL A 454 -5.71 13.30 -10.45
N VAL A 455 -5.39 12.13 -9.91
CA VAL A 455 -5.63 11.78 -8.52
C VAL A 455 -4.28 11.48 -7.87
N ASP A 456 -3.90 12.26 -6.86
CA ASP A 456 -2.71 11.99 -6.06
C ASP A 456 -3.07 11.44 -4.67
N LEU A 457 -2.24 10.53 -4.19
CA LEU A 457 -2.41 9.80 -2.93
C LEU A 457 -1.16 9.98 -2.09
N ALA A 458 -1.32 10.46 -0.86
CA ALA A 458 -0.18 10.70 0.02
C ALA A 458 -0.53 10.54 1.50
N THR A 459 0.41 9.97 2.24
CA THR A 459 0.49 10.07 3.70
C THR A 459 0.98 11.48 4.08
N LEU A 460 0.14 12.49 3.85
CA LEU A 460 0.64 13.85 3.75
C LEU A 460 0.67 14.59 5.08
N THR A 461 -0.37 14.43 5.92
CA THR A 461 -0.46 15.19 7.16
C THR A 461 -1.00 14.40 8.34
N GLY A 462 -0.36 14.58 9.50
CA GLY A 462 -0.96 14.18 10.78
C GLY A 462 -2.25 14.95 11.10
N ALA A 463 -2.44 16.14 10.49
CA ALA A 463 -3.66 16.93 10.63
C ALA A 463 -4.90 16.22 10.08
N CYS A 464 -4.78 15.46 8.99
CA CYS A 464 -5.87 14.65 8.45
C CYS A 464 -6.26 13.52 9.42
N ILE A 465 -5.29 12.87 10.05
CA ILE A 465 -5.53 11.86 11.10
C ILE A 465 -6.27 12.47 12.29
N VAL A 466 -5.88 13.66 12.73
CA VAL A 466 -6.58 14.37 13.82
C VAL A 466 -8.03 14.69 13.45
N ALA A 467 -8.30 15.05 12.19
CA ALA A 467 -9.64 15.42 11.74
C ALA A 467 -10.56 14.21 11.51
N LEU A 468 -10.05 13.13 10.91
CA LEU A 468 -10.86 12.02 10.38
C LEU A 468 -10.57 10.67 11.03
N GLY A 469 -9.59 10.62 11.94
CA GLY A 469 -9.16 9.40 12.61
C GLY A 469 -8.35 8.46 11.72
N PRO A 470 -8.10 7.22 12.17
CA PRO A 470 -7.19 6.29 11.50
C PRO A 470 -7.81 5.53 10.33
N SER A 471 -9.09 5.73 10.01
CA SER A 471 -9.85 4.82 9.12
C SER A 471 -10.54 5.51 7.95
N ILE A 472 -10.39 6.82 7.82
CA ILE A 472 -11.02 7.64 6.78
C ILE A 472 -9.95 8.55 6.19
N ALA A 473 -9.80 8.55 4.86
CA ALA A 473 -8.93 9.47 4.15
C ALA A 473 -9.64 10.80 3.83
N GLY A 474 -8.91 11.90 3.85
CA GLY A 474 -9.43 13.20 3.42
C GLY A 474 -9.25 13.41 1.93
N VAL A 475 -10.29 13.88 1.23
CA VAL A 475 -10.19 14.22 -0.20
C VAL A 475 -10.39 15.71 -0.43
N PHE A 476 -9.54 16.31 -1.25
CA PHE A 476 -9.49 17.73 -1.55
C PHE A 476 -9.46 17.92 -3.06
N THR A 477 -10.39 18.70 -3.61
CA THR A 477 -10.49 18.92 -5.06
C THR A 477 -11.27 20.20 -5.35
N PRO A 478 -10.83 21.02 -6.33
CA PRO A 478 -11.62 22.13 -6.87
C PRO A 478 -12.73 21.65 -7.81
N SER A 479 -12.70 20.39 -8.27
CA SER A 479 -13.70 19.79 -9.16
C SER A 479 -14.72 18.97 -8.38
N ASP A 480 -15.99 19.39 -8.42
CA ASP A 480 -17.12 18.65 -7.85
C ASP A 480 -17.38 17.34 -8.61
N ASP A 481 -17.24 17.34 -9.94
CA ASP A 481 -17.43 16.15 -10.77
C ASP A 481 -16.44 15.04 -10.40
N LEU A 482 -15.16 15.38 -10.26
CA LEU A 482 -14.14 14.43 -9.83
C LEU A 482 -14.39 13.94 -8.40
N ALA A 483 -14.95 14.78 -7.52
CA ALA A 483 -15.37 14.36 -6.18
C ALA A 483 -16.44 13.28 -6.24
N ILE A 484 -17.48 13.49 -7.06
CA ILE A 484 -18.57 12.53 -7.24
C ILE A 484 -18.04 11.20 -7.79
N GLU A 485 -17.18 11.24 -8.81
CA GLU A 485 -16.60 10.04 -9.42
C GLU A 485 -15.83 9.17 -8.42
N VAL A 486 -14.89 9.77 -7.68
CA VAL A 486 -14.03 9.03 -6.74
C VAL A 486 -14.81 8.56 -5.52
N LEU A 487 -15.74 9.38 -4.99
CA LEU A 487 -16.58 8.95 -3.87
C LEU A 487 -17.52 7.81 -4.27
N THR A 488 -18.11 7.84 -5.47
CA THR A 488 -18.91 6.72 -6.00
C THR A 488 -18.06 5.46 -6.15
N ALA A 489 -16.83 5.57 -6.65
CA ALA A 489 -15.89 4.45 -6.72
C ALA A 489 -15.57 3.89 -5.32
N SER A 490 -15.47 4.76 -4.32
CA SER A 490 -15.21 4.36 -2.94
C SER A 490 -16.38 3.66 -2.26
N GLU A 491 -17.61 4.02 -2.59
CA GLU A 491 -18.82 3.33 -2.10
C GLU A 491 -18.86 1.88 -2.61
N ILE A 492 -18.48 1.68 -3.88
CA ILE A 492 -18.37 0.34 -4.48
C ILE A 492 -17.23 -0.45 -3.84
N SER A 493 -16.06 0.16 -3.69
CA SER A 493 -14.88 -0.49 -3.12
C SER A 493 -15.00 -0.73 -1.60
N GLY A 494 -15.85 0.02 -0.90
CA GLY A 494 -16.01 -0.01 0.55
C GLY A 494 -14.87 0.66 1.33
N GLU A 495 -13.97 1.38 0.67
CA GLU A 495 -12.94 2.20 1.33
C GLU A 495 -13.52 3.56 1.73
N LYS A 496 -13.11 4.10 2.88
CA LYS A 496 -13.75 5.28 3.47
C LYS A 496 -12.98 6.55 3.15
N PHE A 497 -13.66 7.48 2.50
CA PHE A 497 -13.15 8.81 2.19
C PHE A 497 -14.14 9.86 2.68
N TRP A 498 -13.64 11.05 2.98
CA TRP A 498 -14.46 12.19 3.33
C TRP A 498 -13.95 13.44 2.64
N ARG A 499 -14.86 14.18 1.99
CA ARG A 499 -14.50 15.42 1.31
C ARG A 499 -14.24 16.51 2.33
N MET A 500 -13.05 17.09 2.23
CA MET A 500 -12.60 18.23 3.03
C MET A 500 -12.59 19.49 2.16
N PRO A 501 -12.82 20.68 2.74
CA PRO A 501 -12.85 21.92 1.98
C PRO A 501 -11.45 22.37 1.54
N LEU A 502 -11.37 23.01 0.37
CA LEU A 502 -10.21 23.82 -0.05
C LEU A 502 -10.47 25.29 0.32
N GLU A 503 -10.31 25.63 1.60
CA GLU A 503 -10.56 26.98 2.12
C GLU A 503 -9.47 27.96 1.66
N GLU A 504 -9.71 28.67 0.56
CA GLU A 504 -8.74 29.54 -0.11
C GLU A 504 -8.21 30.67 0.79
N SER A 505 -8.96 31.15 1.78
CA SER A 505 -8.47 32.18 2.70
C SER A 505 -7.23 31.74 3.51
N TYR A 506 -7.02 30.43 3.67
CA TYR A 506 -5.84 29.89 4.35
C TYR A 506 -4.57 29.97 3.51
N TRP A 507 -4.67 30.24 2.20
CA TRP A 507 -3.51 30.46 1.34
C TRP A 507 -2.64 31.64 1.80
N GLU A 508 -3.22 32.62 2.49
CA GLU A 508 -2.47 33.75 3.05
C GLU A 508 -1.32 33.28 3.97
N SER A 509 -1.54 32.18 4.72
CA SER A 509 -0.53 31.59 5.60
C SER A 509 0.63 30.91 4.87
N MET A 510 0.50 30.71 3.56
CA MET A 510 1.51 30.06 2.70
C MET A 510 2.43 31.08 2.01
N LYS A 511 2.24 32.38 2.19
CA LYS A 511 3.11 33.40 1.60
C LYS A 511 4.50 33.38 2.24
N SER A 512 5.53 33.48 1.40
CA SER A 512 6.91 33.73 1.83
C SER A 512 7.25 35.22 1.67
N GLY A 513 8.17 35.71 2.50
CA GLY A 513 8.73 37.06 2.34
C GLY A 513 9.83 37.15 1.26
N ILE A 514 10.32 36.00 0.77
CA ILE A 514 11.53 35.92 -0.09
C ILE A 514 11.41 34.92 -1.25
N ALA A 515 10.41 34.04 -1.25
CA ALA A 515 10.07 33.10 -2.32
C ALA A 515 8.59 33.24 -2.72
N ASP A 516 8.12 32.49 -3.71
CA ASP A 516 6.71 32.52 -4.11
C ASP A 516 5.77 31.97 -3.03
N MET A 517 6.24 31.00 -2.23
CA MET A 517 5.50 30.40 -1.11
C MET A 517 6.43 29.74 -0.10
N VAL A 518 5.93 29.50 1.11
CA VAL A 518 6.53 28.52 2.05
C VAL A 518 5.94 27.13 1.81
N ASN A 519 6.64 26.06 2.24
CA ASN A 519 6.08 24.71 2.14
C ASN A 519 5.09 24.36 3.27
N THR A 520 5.12 25.06 4.42
CA THR A 520 4.25 24.76 5.57
C THR A 520 3.55 25.99 6.14
N GLY A 521 2.22 25.98 6.20
CA GLY A 521 1.36 27.06 6.76
C GLY A 521 1.07 26.94 8.26
N GLY A 522 1.67 25.95 8.93
CA GLY A 522 1.45 25.67 10.35
C GLY A 522 0.51 24.49 10.62
N ARG A 523 0.21 24.27 11.91
CA ARG A 523 -0.56 23.10 12.37
C ARG A 523 -2.09 23.24 12.17
N PRO A 524 -2.75 24.34 12.57
CA PRO A 524 -4.18 24.52 12.31
C PRO A 524 -4.47 24.57 10.80
N GLY A 525 -5.46 23.82 10.32
CA GLY A 525 -5.76 23.75 8.90
C GLY A 525 -4.67 23.07 8.04
N GLY A 526 -3.70 22.37 8.66
CA GLY A 526 -2.52 21.85 7.99
C GLY A 526 -2.79 20.93 6.79
N ALA A 527 -3.88 20.15 6.82
CA ALA A 527 -4.30 19.32 5.69
C ALA A 527 -4.80 20.17 4.51
N ILE A 528 -5.56 21.24 4.81
CA ILE A 528 -6.09 22.17 3.80
C ILE A 528 -4.94 22.94 3.16
N THR A 529 -4.03 23.51 3.95
CA THR A 529 -2.90 24.28 3.41
C THR A 529 -1.92 23.41 2.64
N ALA A 530 -1.78 22.13 2.99
CA ALA A 530 -1.04 21.15 2.19
C ALA A 530 -1.69 20.92 0.82
N ALA A 531 -3.01 20.76 0.77
CA ALA A 531 -3.73 20.64 -0.49
C ALA A 531 -3.65 21.93 -1.34
N LEU A 532 -3.79 23.12 -0.73
CA LEU A 532 -3.61 24.39 -1.43
C LEU A 532 -2.19 24.56 -1.98
N PHE A 533 -1.18 24.06 -1.28
CA PHE A 533 0.19 24.00 -1.79
C PHE A 533 0.27 23.14 -3.05
N LEU A 534 -0.27 21.92 -3.02
CA LEU A 534 -0.26 21.01 -4.18
C LEU A 534 -0.99 21.60 -5.39
N LYS A 535 -2.09 22.33 -5.18
CA LYS A 535 -2.85 23.04 -6.22
C LYS A 535 -1.96 23.96 -7.06
N GLN A 536 -0.87 24.50 -6.51
CA GLN A 536 0.06 25.37 -7.24
C GLN A 536 0.87 24.65 -8.33
N PHE A 537 0.87 23.33 -8.33
CA PHE A 537 1.70 22.49 -9.20
C PHE A 537 0.87 21.69 -10.21
N VAL A 538 -0.41 22.06 -10.36
CA VAL A 538 -1.36 21.46 -11.29
C VAL A 538 -1.79 22.51 -12.31
N ASP A 539 -1.86 22.13 -13.59
CA ASP A 539 -2.46 22.98 -14.62
C ASP A 539 -3.97 23.10 -14.37
N GLU A 540 -4.51 24.32 -14.33
CA GLU A 540 -5.93 24.58 -14.06
C GLU A 540 -6.89 23.90 -15.05
N LYS A 541 -6.41 23.51 -16.24
CA LYS A 541 -7.20 22.76 -17.24
C LYS A 541 -7.38 21.28 -16.88
N VAL A 542 -6.59 20.76 -15.95
CA VAL A 542 -6.61 19.36 -15.53
C VAL A 542 -7.45 19.26 -14.27
N GLN A 543 -8.47 18.40 -14.27
CA GLN A 543 -9.20 18.11 -13.03
C GLN A 543 -8.26 17.40 -12.07
N TRP A 544 -8.22 17.83 -10.81
CA TRP A 544 -7.26 17.30 -9.85
C TRP A 544 -7.89 17.04 -8.50
N MET A 545 -7.54 15.90 -7.89
CA MET A 545 -7.89 15.57 -6.53
C MET A 545 -6.65 15.10 -5.76
N HIS A 546 -6.49 15.64 -4.57
CA HIS A 546 -5.57 15.13 -3.56
C HIS A 546 -6.30 14.26 -2.55
N ILE A 547 -5.73 13.10 -2.23
CA ILE A 547 -6.19 12.18 -1.20
C ILE A 547 -5.11 12.10 -0.11
N ASP A 548 -5.41 12.65 1.06
CA ASP A 548 -4.59 12.47 2.27
C ASP A 548 -5.01 11.18 2.98
N LEU A 549 -4.17 10.17 2.89
CA LEU A 549 -4.38 8.81 3.41
C LEU A 549 -3.45 8.46 4.58
N ALA A 550 -2.91 9.47 5.28
CA ALA A 550 -2.00 9.26 6.40
C ALA A 550 -2.54 8.30 7.49
N GLY A 551 -3.85 8.32 7.74
CA GLY A 551 -4.50 7.42 8.69
C GLY A 551 -4.64 5.98 8.18
N PRO A 552 -5.45 5.74 7.12
CA PRO A 552 -5.90 4.40 6.77
C PRO A 552 -4.87 3.47 6.13
N VAL A 553 -3.66 3.93 5.80
CA VAL A 553 -2.60 3.06 5.22
C VAL A 553 -2.10 1.97 6.16
N TYR A 554 -2.24 2.17 7.47
CA TYR A 554 -1.71 1.26 8.47
C TYR A 554 -2.76 0.99 9.55
N SER A 555 -2.88 -0.27 9.94
CA SER A 555 -3.78 -0.68 11.02
C SER A 555 -2.98 -0.93 12.29
N ASP A 556 -3.14 -0.08 13.31
CA ASP A 556 -2.52 -0.30 14.62
C ASP A 556 -2.98 -1.59 15.27
N LYS A 557 -4.26 -1.95 15.08
CA LYS A 557 -4.85 -3.18 15.60
C LYS A 557 -4.21 -4.42 14.97
N LYS A 558 -4.03 -4.45 13.65
CA LYS A 558 -3.41 -5.58 12.92
C LYS A 558 -1.87 -5.48 12.89
N ARG A 559 -1.29 -4.33 13.28
CA ARG A 559 0.13 -3.97 13.15
C ARG A 559 0.69 -4.27 11.74
N SER A 560 -0.07 -3.86 10.73
CA SER A 560 0.21 -4.15 9.33
C SER A 560 -0.39 -3.09 8.42
N ALA A 561 0.21 -2.93 7.25
CA ALA A 561 -0.35 -2.19 6.14
C ALA A 561 -1.73 -2.72 5.72
N THR A 562 -2.55 -1.84 5.15
CA THR A 562 -3.92 -2.13 4.70
C THR A 562 -4.02 -2.30 3.19
N GLY A 563 -3.12 -1.70 2.41
CA GLY A 563 -3.24 -1.58 0.95
C GLY A 563 -4.32 -0.58 0.53
N PHE A 564 -4.68 0.34 1.42
CA PHE A 564 -5.74 1.34 1.21
C PHE A 564 -5.49 2.18 -0.05
N GLY A 565 -6.56 2.45 -0.79
CA GLY A 565 -6.59 3.25 -2.02
C GLY A 565 -6.57 2.40 -3.29
N VAL A 566 -6.00 1.19 -3.26
CA VAL A 566 -5.89 0.33 -4.45
C VAL A 566 -7.26 0.03 -5.05
N ALA A 567 -8.22 -0.41 -4.22
CA ALA A 567 -9.53 -0.83 -4.72
C ALA A 567 -10.30 0.35 -5.32
N THR A 568 -10.30 1.51 -4.65
CA THR A 568 -10.99 2.71 -5.14
C THR A 568 -10.38 3.24 -6.43
N LEU A 569 -9.05 3.26 -6.54
CA LEU A 569 -8.38 3.68 -7.78
C LEU A 569 -8.74 2.79 -8.96
N VAL A 570 -8.78 1.46 -8.75
CA VAL A 570 -9.16 0.52 -9.80
C VAL A 570 -10.61 0.74 -10.22
N GLU A 571 -11.54 0.86 -9.27
CA GLU A 571 -12.95 1.14 -9.59
C GLU A 571 -13.11 2.46 -10.35
N TRP A 572 -12.40 3.52 -9.94
CA TRP A 572 -12.45 4.82 -10.61
C TRP A 572 -11.94 4.75 -12.07
N VAL A 573 -10.82 4.05 -12.30
CA VAL A 573 -10.28 3.83 -13.65
C VAL A 573 -11.25 3.02 -14.49
N VAL A 574 -11.79 1.91 -13.96
CA VAL A 574 -12.72 1.04 -14.69
C VAL A 574 -14.02 1.79 -15.03
N LYS A 575 -14.52 2.66 -14.16
CA LYS A 575 -15.69 3.50 -14.46
C LYS A 575 -15.42 4.51 -15.58
N ASN A 576 -14.23 5.10 -15.63
CA ASN A 576 -13.82 5.99 -16.72
C ASN A 576 -13.45 5.26 -18.03
N SER A 577 -13.36 3.93 -17.99
CA SER A 577 -13.03 3.09 -19.15
C SER A 577 -14.22 2.78 -20.07
N SER A 578 -15.44 2.97 -19.56
CA SER A 578 -16.70 2.59 -20.23
C SER A 578 -17.07 3.55 -21.37
#